data_AF-A0A4Q3DIN7-F1
#
_entry.id   AF-A0A4Q3DIN7-F1
#
_cell.length_a   1.000
_cell.length_b   1.000
_cell.length_c   1.000
_cell.angle_alpha   90.00
_cell.angle_beta   90.00
_cell.angle_gamma   90.00
#
_symmetry.space_group_name_H-M   'P 1'
#
loop_
_entity.id
_entity.type
_entity.pdbx_description
1 polymer ?
#
loop_
_entity_poly.entity_id
_entity_poly.type
_entity_poly.pdbx_seq_one_letter_code
_entity_poly.pdbx_strand_id
1 'polypeptide(L)'
;MGREMYQRCAKTLMQQGNSLDSVYATFTGMPMEIIPTQHPYRIKTTSSAAFQVLYKGKPLQHALVLAWHKTNGKTTHTTARSDADGRVVFPINPAGSWMISAVHMVPYENATEADWQSYWASYTFGYQ
;
A
#
# COMPACT_ATOMS: atom_id res chain seq x y z
N MET A 1 1.39 18.77 -22.74
CA MET A 1 2.26 17.81 -22.02
C MET A 1 2.46 18.39 -20.62
N GLY A 2 2.14 17.65 -19.56
CA GLY A 2 2.40 18.10 -18.18
C GLY A 2 3.71 17.52 -17.66
N ARG A 3 4.53 18.31 -16.99
CA ARG A 3 5.77 17.90 -16.32
C ARG A 3 5.43 17.36 -14.94
N GLU A 4 6.09 16.27 -14.55
CA GLU A 4 5.79 15.55 -13.31
C GLU A 4 7.08 15.28 -12.53
N MET A 5 7.04 15.58 -11.23
CA MET A 5 7.97 15.03 -10.24
C MET A 5 7.31 13.84 -9.56
N TYR A 6 8.09 12.80 -9.23
CA TYR A 6 7.56 11.60 -8.57
C TYR A 6 8.40 11.21 -7.36
N GLN A 7 7.73 10.66 -6.35
CA GLN A 7 8.37 10.10 -5.16
C GLN A 7 7.82 8.71 -4.87
N ARG A 8 8.71 7.73 -4.61
CA ARG A 8 8.34 6.37 -4.23
C ARG A 8 8.48 6.17 -2.72
N CYS A 9 7.40 5.72 -2.10
CA CYS A 9 7.28 5.43 -0.67
C CYS A 9 7.06 3.92 -0.50
N ALA A 10 8.13 3.15 -0.39
CA ALA A 10 8.07 1.69 -0.41
C ALA A 10 8.31 1.09 0.98
N LYS A 11 7.46 0.14 1.38
CA LYS A 11 7.62 -0.68 2.59
C LYS A 11 7.59 -2.16 2.24
N THR A 12 8.40 -2.94 2.95
CA THR A 12 8.45 -4.39 2.83
C THR A 12 8.47 -5.00 4.22
N LEU A 13 7.53 -5.92 4.47
CA LEU A 13 7.52 -6.74 5.67
C LEU A 13 8.12 -8.11 5.37
N MET A 14 9.10 -8.50 6.18
CA MET A 14 9.66 -9.85 6.19
C MET A 14 9.49 -10.43 7.58
N GLN A 15 8.83 -11.59 7.67
CA GLN A 15 8.71 -12.33 8.92
C GLN A 15 9.81 -13.39 9.01
N GLN A 16 10.53 -13.40 10.13
CA GLN A 16 11.46 -14.48 10.48
C GLN A 16 11.03 -15.12 11.79
N GLY A 17 11.02 -16.45 11.84
CA GLY A 17 10.55 -17.20 13.01
C GLY A 17 9.07 -16.97 13.31
N ASN A 18 8.65 -17.35 14.53
CA ASN A 18 7.24 -17.45 14.89
C ASN A 18 6.71 -16.26 15.70
N SER A 19 7.57 -15.31 16.10
CA SER A 19 7.15 -14.14 16.88
C SER A 19 6.53 -13.09 15.96
N LEU A 20 5.26 -12.79 16.16
CA LEU A 20 4.54 -11.75 15.43
C LEU A 20 4.44 -10.51 16.33
N ASP A 21 5.03 -9.40 15.89
CA ASP A 21 5.05 -8.14 16.64
C ASP A 21 4.20 -7.05 15.96
N SER A 22 4.37 -5.79 16.35
CA SER A 22 3.63 -4.66 15.78
C SER A 22 4.38 -3.92 14.66
N VAL A 23 5.57 -4.37 14.25
CA VAL A 23 6.42 -3.67 13.27
C VAL A 23 5.71 -3.53 11.92
N TYR A 24 4.83 -4.48 11.56
CA TYR A 24 4.00 -4.42 10.36
C TYR A 24 3.18 -3.12 10.25
N ALA A 25 2.79 -2.53 11.38
CA ALA A 25 1.94 -1.35 11.45
C ALA A 25 2.73 -0.03 11.59
N THR A 26 4.06 -0.07 11.50
CA THR A 26 4.91 1.11 11.72
C THR A 26 4.58 2.22 10.72
N PHE A 27 4.28 3.40 11.26
CA PHE A 27 4.25 4.65 10.51
C PHE A 27 5.68 5.20 10.40
N THR A 28 6.13 5.44 9.18
CA THR A 28 7.52 5.84 8.88
C THR A 28 7.70 7.34 8.64
N GLY A 29 6.61 8.10 8.55
CA GLY A 29 6.63 9.52 8.21
C GLY A 29 6.74 9.80 6.71
N MET A 30 6.62 8.79 5.85
CA MET A 30 6.65 9.00 4.40
C MET A 30 5.41 9.78 3.94
N PRO A 31 5.50 10.59 2.87
CA PRO A 31 4.37 11.40 2.40
C PRO A 31 3.13 10.59 2.03
N MET A 32 3.29 9.36 1.53
CA MET A 32 2.18 8.45 1.29
C MET A 32 2.50 7.09 1.90
N GLU A 33 1.58 6.55 2.70
CA GLU A 33 1.79 5.28 3.39
C GLU A 33 0.58 4.36 3.26
N ILE A 34 0.89 3.08 3.15
CA ILE A 34 -0.08 1.99 3.28
C ILE A 34 0.32 1.21 4.53
N ILE A 35 -0.63 1.02 5.44
CA ILE A 35 -0.40 0.37 6.73
C ILE A 35 -1.44 -0.75 6.90
N PRO A 36 -1.04 -2.02 7.02
CA PRO A 36 -1.97 -3.09 7.36
C PRO A 36 -2.56 -2.86 8.75
N THR A 37 -3.85 -3.12 8.92
CA THR A 37 -4.55 -3.01 10.22
C THR A 37 -4.32 -4.23 11.12
N GLN A 38 -3.96 -5.36 10.51
CA GLN A 38 -3.60 -6.61 11.19
C GLN A 38 -2.32 -7.18 10.60
N HIS A 39 -1.59 -7.97 11.37
CA HIS A 39 -0.35 -8.59 10.93
C HIS A 39 -0.61 -9.50 9.70
N PRO A 40 0.02 -9.27 8.53
CA PRO A 40 -0.26 -10.04 7.32
C PRO A 40 -0.05 -11.56 7.47
N TYR A 41 0.93 -11.97 8.29
CA TYR A 41 1.19 -13.38 8.60
C TYR A 41 0.23 -14.03 9.61
N ARG A 42 -0.75 -13.29 10.18
CA ARG A 42 -1.85 -13.90 10.98
C ARG A 42 -2.97 -14.48 10.11
N ILE A 43 -2.97 -14.18 8.82
CA ILE A 43 -3.97 -14.66 7.86
C ILE A 43 -3.70 -16.14 7.59
N LYS A 44 -4.53 -17.03 8.14
CA LYS A 44 -4.35 -18.49 8.05
C LYS A 44 -5.13 -19.15 6.91
N THR A 45 -6.22 -18.53 6.47
CA THR A 45 -7.07 -18.97 5.35
C THR A 45 -7.43 -17.76 4.50
N THR A 46 -8.04 -17.95 3.32
CA THR A 46 -8.55 -16.85 2.51
C THR A 46 -9.46 -15.97 3.38
N SER A 47 -8.94 -14.81 3.77
CA SER A 47 -9.64 -13.85 4.63
C SER A 47 -9.40 -12.44 4.11
N SER A 48 -10.20 -11.51 4.57
CA SER A 48 -9.98 -10.10 4.27
C SER A 48 -8.80 -9.55 5.08
N ALA A 49 -7.94 -8.79 4.41
CA ALA A 49 -6.98 -7.90 5.06
C ALA A 49 -7.37 -6.45 4.79
N ALA A 50 -7.46 -5.67 5.86
CA ALA A 50 -7.71 -4.24 5.76
C ALA A 50 -6.41 -3.43 5.85
N PHE A 51 -6.31 -2.38 5.05
CA PHE A 51 -5.18 -1.47 4.98
C PHE A 51 -5.66 -0.04 5.13
N GLN A 52 -4.91 0.74 5.90
CA GLN A 52 -5.05 2.18 6.03
C GLN A 52 -4.16 2.87 5.00
N VAL A 53 -4.74 3.74 4.18
CA VAL A 53 -4.02 4.60 3.23
C VAL A 53 -3.93 6.00 3.81
N LEU A 54 -2.72 6.52 3.90
CA LEU A 54 -2.44 7.84 4.45
C LEU A 54 -1.72 8.70 3.41
N TYR A 55 -2.06 9.98 3.38
CA TYR A 55 -1.29 11.03 2.71
C TYR A 55 -0.95 12.13 3.72
N LYS A 56 0.33 12.46 3.87
CA LYS A 56 0.88 13.39 4.87
C LYS A 56 0.34 13.09 6.28
N GLY A 57 0.31 11.81 6.64
CA GLY A 57 -0.17 11.33 7.95
C GLY A 57 -1.69 11.35 8.15
N LYS A 58 -2.49 11.75 7.15
CA LYS A 58 -3.95 11.81 7.24
C LYS A 58 -4.60 10.74 6.35
N PRO A 59 -5.77 10.17 6.74
CA PRO A 59 -6.54 9.30 5.88
C PRO A 59 -6.75 9.86 4.47
N LEU A 60 -6.42 9.08 3.45
CA LEU A 60 -6.65 9.44 2.06
C LEU A 60 -7.92 8.74 1.56
N GLN A 61 -9.02 9.47 1.50
CA GLN A 61 -10.31 8.98 1.01
C GLN A 61 -10.31 8.81 -0.52
N HIS A 62 -11.08 7.83 -1.01
CA HIS A 62 -11.34 7.59 -2.42
C HIS A 62 -10.10 7.29 -3.29
N ALA A 63 -8.96 6.96 -2.67
CA ALA A 63 -7.75 6.56 -3.34
C ALA A 63 -7.95 5.24 -4.08
N LEU A 64 -7.51 5.15 -5.34
CA LEU A 64 -7.47 3.88 -6.04
C LEU A 64 -6.29 3.05 -5.51
N VAL A 65 -6.60 1.90 -4.92
CA VAL A 65 -5.62 0.97 -4.37
C VAL A 65 -5.68 -0.33 -5.17
N LEU A 66 -4.51 -0.87 -5.49
CA LEU A 66 -4.34 -2.14 -6.19
C LEU A 66 -3.71 -3.14 -5.23
N ALA A 67 -4.29 -4.35 -5.15
CA ALA A 67 -3.68 -5.50 -4.50
C ALA A 67 -3.15 -6.44 -5.58
N TRP A 68 -1.84 -6.44 -5.77
CA TRP A 68 -1.13 -7.32 -6.68
C TRP A 68 -0.77 -8.61 -5.98
N HIS A 69 -0.99 -9.73 -6.67
CA HIS A 69 -0.66 -11.06 -6.18
C HIS A 69 0.19 -11.80 -7.21
N LYS A 70 1.35 -12.29 -6.80
CA LYS A 70 2.22 -13.14 -7.60
C LYS A 70 2.32 -14.51 -6.96
N THR A 71 1.80 -15.53 -7.65
CA THR A 71 1.83 -16.93 -7.21
C THR A 71 1.94 -17.85 -8.43
N ASN A 72 2.65 -18.97 -8.30
CA ASN A 72 2.80 -19.98 -9.36
C ASN A 72 3.22 -19.39 -10.72
N GLY A 73 4.13 -18.40 -10.72
CA GLY A 73 4.61 -17.72 -11.94
C GLY A 73 3.61 -16.76 -12.59
N LYS A 74 2.39 -16.61 -12.06
CA LYS A 74 1.35 -15.70 -12.55
C LYS A 74 1.21 -14.49 -11.64
N THR A 75 1.01 -13.32 -12.25
CA THR A 75 0.67 -12.08 -11.54
C THR A 75 -0.76 -11.67 -11.88
N THR A 76 -1.57 -11.40 -10.87
CA THR A 76 -2.92 -10.83 -10.98
C THR A 76 -3.03 -9.59 -10.09
N HIS A 77 -4.09 -8.80 -10.27
CA HIS A 77 -4.43 -7.76 -9.32
C HIS A 77 -5.94 -7.57 -9.21
N THR A 78 -6.36 -7.01 -8.08
CA THR A 78 -7.71 -6.48 -7.87
C THR A 78 -7.61 -5.03 -7.42
N THR A 79 -8.69 -4.27 -7.60
CA THR A 79 -8.73 -2.86 -7.23
C THR A 79 -9.87 -2.57 -6.26
N ALA A 80 -9.67 -1.58 -5.41
CA ALA A 80 -10.69 -1.02 -4.56
C ALA A 80 -10.38 0.46 -4.31
N ARG A 81 -11.40 1.21 -3.89
CA ARG A 81 -11.22 2.59 -3.44
C ARG A 81 -11.28 2.65 -1.93
N SER A 82 -10.43 3.48 -1.32
CA SER A 82 -10.50 3.72 0.11
C SER A 82 -11.78 4.46 0.51
N ASP A 83 -12.31 4.13 1.68
CA ASP A 83 -13.48 4.78 2.28
C ASP A 83 -13.15 6.16 2.89
N ALA A 84 -14.12 6.76 3.60
CA ALA A 84 -13.96 8.07 4.25
C ALA A 84 -12.85 8.08 5.31
N ASP A 85 -12.58 6.94 5.94
CA ASP A 85 -11.51 6.77 6.91
C ASP A 85 -10.20 6.34 6.24
N GLY A 86 -10.11 6.38 4.90
CA GLY A 86 -8.92 5.99 4.15
C GLY A 86 -8.63 4.48 4.19
N ARG A 87 -9.62 3.65 4.52
CA ARG A 87 -9.46 2.20 4.66
C ARG A 87 -9.88 1.47 3.40
N VAL A 88 -9.17 0.39 3.09
CA VAL A 88 -9.48 -0.52 1.98
C VAL A 88 -9.35 -1.97 2.44
N VAL A 89 -10.16 -2.85 1.88
CA VAL A 89 -10.19 -4.27 2.24
C VAL A 89 -10.01 -5.12 1.00
N PHE A 90 -9.10 -6.10 1.07
CA PHE A 90 -8.85 -7.05 -0.01
C PHE A 90 -8.95 -8.50 0.50
N PRO A 91 -9.47 -9.44 -0.31
CA PRO A 91 -9.28 -10.85 -0.04
C PRO A 91 -7.81 -11.21 -0.26
N ILE A 92 -7.16 -11.73 0.78
CA ILE A 92 -5.76 -12.17 0.76
C ILE A 92 -5.73 -13.67 1.05
N ASN A 93 -5.00 -14.42 0.22
CA ASN A 93 -4.65 -15.80 0.52
C ASN A 93 -3.18 -15.88 0.98
N PRO A 94 -2.86 -16.76 1.95
CA PRO A 94 -1.52 -16.87 2.50
C PRO A 94 -0.59 -17.70 1.60
N ALA A 95 -0.39 -17.26 0.37
CA ALA A 95 0.51 -17.89 -0.60
C ALA A 95 1.15 -16.85 -1.52
N GLY A 96 2.40 -17.08 -1.93
CA GLY A 96 3.10 -16.22 -2.88
C GLY A 96 3.40 -14.83 -2.33
N SER A 97 3.67 -13.88 -3.23
CA SER A 97 4.03 -12.51 -2.86
C SER A 97 2.89 -11.54 -3.14
N TRP A 98 2.70 -10.59 -2.23
CA TRP A 98 1.67 -9.56 -2.29
C TRP A 98 2.29 -8.17 -2.31
N MET A 99 1.69 -7.27 -3.08
CA MET A 99 1.98 -5.84 -3.04
C MET A 99 0.67 -5.06 -3.03
N ILE A 100 0.47 -4.24 -2.01
CA ILE A 100 -0.59 -3.23 -2.00
C ILE A 100 0.01 -1.93 -2.48
N SER A 101 -0.59 -1.28 -3.47
CA SER A 101 -0.05 -0.05 -4.05
C SER A 101 -1.13 0.99 -4.31
N ALA A 102 -0.76 2.25 -4.20
CA ALA A 102 -1.62 3.37 -4.56
C ALA A 102 -0.78 4.54 -5.07
N VAL A 103 -1.38 5.38 -5.91
CA VAL A 103 -0.77 6.62 -6.42
C VAL A 103 -1.66 7.79 -6.04
N HIS A 104 -1.05 8.85 -5.53
CA HIS A 104 -1.73 10.11 -5.26
C HIS A 104 -0.99 11.25 -5.98
N MET A 105 -1.71 12.02 -6.78
CA MET A 105 -1.16 13.15 -7.51
C MET A 105 -1.76 14.45 -6.98
N VAL A 106 -0.91 15.47 -6.82
CA VAL A 106 -1.29 16.82 -6.43
C VAL A 106 -0.61 17.83 -7.35
N PRO A 107 -1.19 19.03 -7.55
CA PRO A 107 -0.49 20.10 -8.24
C PRO A 107 0.86 20.39 -7.56
N TYR A 108 1.90 20.64 -8.35
CA TYR A 108 3.20 21.02 -7.80
C TYR A 108 3.19 22.49 -7.37
N GLU A 109 3.88 22.81 -6.27
CA GLU A 109 3.88 24.16 -5.71
C GLU A 109 4.51 25.19 -6.67
N ASN A 110 5.54 24.77 -7.41
CA ASN A 110 6.21 25.61 -8.41
C ASN A 110 5.89 25.17 -9.84
N ALA A 111 4.86 25.77 -10.43
CA ALA A 111 4.44 25.50 -11.81
C ALA A 111 5.52 25.75 -12.88
N THR A 112 6.62 26.44 -12.56
CA THR A 112 7.73 26.59 -13.52
C THR A 112 8.65 25.37 -13.56
N GLU A 113 8.64 24.54 -12.52
CA GLU A 113 9.49 23.35 -12.38
C GLU A 113 8.74 22.08 -12.79
N ALA A 114 7.52 21.90 -12.28
CA ALA A 114 6.63 20.81 -12.67
C ALA A 114 5.16 21.24 -12.53
N ASP A 115 4.26 20.54 -13.22
CA ASP A 115 2.83 20.79 -13.13
C ASP A 115 2.20 19.90 -12.04
N TRP A 116 2.77 18.71 -11.80
CA TRP A 116 2.28 17.73 -10.83
C TRP A 116 3.39 17.10 -9.99
N GLN A 117 3.04 16.71 -8.76
CA GLN A 117 3.79 15.77 -7.94
C GLN A 117 2.97 14.50 -7.75
N SER A 118 3.57 13.35 -8.06
CA SER A 118 3.02 12.04 -7.70
C SER A 118 3.74 11.41 -6.52
N TYR A 119 2.95 10.76 -5.67
CA TYR A 119 3.43 9.93 -4.57
C TYR A 119 2.96 8.50 -4.82
N TRP A 120 3.91 7.59 -4.88
CA TRP A 120 3.67 6.17 -5.17
C TRP A 120 3.94 5.38 -3.90
N ALA A 121 2.89 4.93 -3.22
CA ALA A 121 3.03 4.06 -2.06
C ALA A 121 2.97 2.59 -2.46
N SER A 122 3.86 1.78 -1.87
CA SER A 122 3.77 0.33 -1.92
C SER A 122 4.04 -0.32 -0.57
N TYR A 123 3.30 -1.37 -0.25
CA TYR A 123 3.53 -2.24 0.90
C TYR A 123 3.60 -3.69 0.42
N THR A 124 4.76 -4.32 0.55
CA THR A 124 4.99 -5.69 0.11
C THR A 124 5.15 -6.65 1.28
N PHE A 125 4.64 -7.87 1.11
CA PHE A 125 4.80 -8.98 2.04
C PHE A 125 4.67 -10.28 1.25
N GLY A 126 5.16 -11.39 1.79
CA GLY A 126 5.11 -12.67 1.08
C GLY A 126 5.02 -13.84 2.03
N TYR A 127 4.30 -14.85 1.58
CA TYR A 127 4.20 -16.16 2.22
C TYR A 127 5.17 -17.09 1.51
N GLN A 128 6.07 -17.71 2.29
CA GLN A 128 6.97 -18.77 1.81
C GLN A 128 6.29 -20.12 1.92
#